data_AF-A0AAD8TKI5-F1
#
_entry.id   AF-A0AAD8TKI5-F1
#
_cell.length_a   1.000
_cell.length_b   1.000
_cell.length_c   1.000
_cell.angle_alpha   90.00
_cell.angle_beta   90.00
_cell.angle_gamma   90.00
#
_symmetry.space_group_name_H-M   'P 1'
#
loop_
_entity.id
_entity.type
_entity.pdbx_description
1 polymer ?
#
loop_
_entity_poly.entity_id
_entity_poly.type
_entity_poly.pdbx_seq_one_letter_code
_entity_poly.pdbx_strand_id
1 'polypeptide(L)'
;MPKKMGVNSKAEAARERRSAEESDRRQKAERSKEEEYWREAEGSKPRAARRREEEAEKKAEAAARRAENRRLAEAEEAALAKAAASSKTDARKANRVAAPAAKVTEAELLRRREEERLRLERDAEAARKRAARVSEEEEYERVVVVPNTNRDDSIVEASSVGEAIARMSLVNSESPLPADRHPERRLKASFKAFEEAELPRLKEEKPGLTLKQYKDMIWKLWKKSPDNPLNKAAE
;
A
#
# COMPACT_ATOMS: atom_id res chain seq x y z
N MET A 1 38.12 5.53 44.32
CA MET A 1 37.02 4.77 43.70
C MET A 1 37.45 4.37 42.29
N PRO A 2 37.47 3.08 41.92
CA PRO A 2 37.94 2.65 40.60
C PRO A 2 36.89 2.99 39.54
N LYS A 3 37.31 3.67 38.47
CA LYS A 3 36.47 3.96 37.30
C LYS A 3 36.09 2.63 36.64
N LYS A 4 34.79 2.40 36.40
CA LYS A 4 34.27 1.21 35.73
C LYS A 4 34.75 1.22 34.27
N MET A 5 35.85 0.51 33.98
CA MET A 5 36.47 0.39 32.65
C MET A 5 35.72 -0.59 31.72
N GLY A 6 34.40 -0.66 31.81
CA GLY A 6 33.56 -1.45 30.91
C GLY A 6 32.83 -0.51 29.96
N VAL A 7 33.03 -0.69 28.66
CA VAL A 7 32.28 0.05 27.64
C VAL A 7 30.79 -0.30 27.79
N ASN A 8 29.92 0.70 27.70
CA ASN A 8 28.48 0.50 27.87
C ASN A 8 27.95 -0.33 26.69
N SER A 9 27.39 -1.50 26.94
CA SER A 9 26.82 -2.39 25.91
C SER A 9 25.84 -1.67 24.95
N LYS A 10 25.10 -0.66 25.42
CA LYS A 10 24.22 0.16 24.57
C LYS A 10 24.99 1.06 23.59
N ALA A 11 26.17 1.53 24.01
CA ALA A 11 27.07 2.34 23.17
C ALA A 11 27.81 1.47 22.15
N GLU A 12 28.20 0.24 22.51
CA GLU A 12 28.75 -0.74 21.57
C GLU A 12 27.71 -1.11 20.49
N ALA A 13 26.49 -1.48 20.88
CA ALA A 13 25.41 -1.77 19.93
C ALA A 13 24.99 -0.55 19.07
N ALA A 14 25.30 0.68 19.50
CA ALA A 14 25.11 1.88 18.67
C ALA A 14 26.26 2.08 17.68
N ARG A 15 27.50 1.78 18.08
CA ARG A 15 28.67 1.80 17.19
C ARG A 15 28.57 0.71 16.13
N GLU A 16 28.16 -0.50 16.50
CA GLU A 16 27.96 -1.63 15.57
C GLU A 16 26.91 -1.33 14.51
N ARG A 17 25.78 -0.72 14.89
CA ARG A 17 24.76 -0.28 13.92
C ARG A 17 25.30 0.77 12.95
N ARG A 18 26.04 1.76 13.46
CA ARG A 18 26.66 2.78 12.61
C ARG A 18 27.70 2.18 11.67
N SER A 19 28.53 1.24 12.14
CA SER A 19 29.50 0.56 11.28
C SER A 19 28.83 -0.35 10.25
N ALA A 20 27.72 -1.02 10.61
CA ALA A 20 26.94 -1.83 9.69
C ALA A 20 26.31 -0.97 8.58
N GLU A 21 25.62 0.12 8.96
CA GLU A 21 25.05 1.09 8.02
C GLU A 21 26.11 1.70 7.10
N GLU A 22 27.30 2.02 7.65
CA GLU A 22 28.42 2.53 6.85
C GLU A 22 28.96 1.46 5.89
N SER A 23 29.07 0.21 6.34
CA SER A 23 29.50 -0.91 5.48
C SER A 23 28.48 -1.20 4.36
N ASP A 24 27.18 -1.15 4.66
CA ASP A 24 26.11 -1.31 3.67
C ASP A 24 26.11 -0.17 2.66
N ARG A 25 26.36 1.06 3.11
CA ARG A 25 26.48 2.22 2.23
C ARG A 25 27.70 2.10 1.33
N ARG A 26 28.84 1.64 1.86
CA ARG A 26 30.05 1.38 1.08
C ARG A 26 29.82 0.27 0.05
N GLN A 27 29.20 -0.85 0.45
CA GLN A 27 28.84 -1.93 -0.47
C GLN A 27 27.86 -1.49 -1.54
N LYS A 28 26.85 -0.68 -1.21
CA LYS A 28 25.93 -0.13 -2.21
C LYS A 28 26.65 0.81 -3.19
N ALA A 29 27.56 1.63 -2.70
CA ALA A 29 28.36 2.51 -3.54
C ALA A 29 29.37 1.74 -4.41
N GLU A 30 29.92 0.63 -3.92
CA GLU A 30 30.78 -0.27 -4.69
C GLU A 30 29.98 -1.00 -5.76
N ARG A 31 28.80 -1.53 -5.41
CA ARG A 31 27.88 -2.15 -6.38
C ARG A 31 27.42 -1.18 -7.45
N SER A 32 27.07 0.06 -7.08
CA SER A 32 26.66 1.07 -8.07
C SER A 32 27.81 1.43 -9.00
N LYS A 33 29.05 1.57 -8.48
CA LYS A 33 30.24 1.80 -9.30
C LYS A 33 30.56 0.61 -10.20
N GLU A 34 30.39 -0.62 -9.70
CA GLU A 34 30.58 -1.83 -10.50
C GLU A 34 29.51 -1.94 -11.58
N GLU A 35 28.24 -1.67 -11.28
CA GLU A 35 27.16 -1.60 -12.28
C GLU A 35 27.41 -0.50 -13.30
N GLU A 36 27.87 0.68 -12.89
CA GLU A 36 28.25 1.78 -13.80
C GLU A 36 29.43 1.38 -14.68
N TYR A 37 30.46 0.76 -14.11
CA TYR A 37 31.60 0.22 -14.84
C TYR A 37 31.17 -0.82 -15.87
N TRP A 38 30.28 -1.75 -15.49
CA TRP A 38 29.74 -2.75 -16.41
C TRP A 38 28.85 -2.14 -17.49
N ARG A 39 28.02 -1.14 -17.17
CA ARG A 39 27.22 -0.41 -18.17
C ARG A 39 28.10 0.36 -19.15
N GLU A 40 29.16 0.99 -18.69
CA GLU A 40 30.09 1.72 -19.55
C GLU A 40 30.91 0.77 -20.42
N ALA A 41 31.29 -0.40 -19.89
CA ALA A 41 31.94 -1.47 -20.64
C ALA A 41 31.01 -2.14 -21.69
N GLU A 42 29.73 -2.29 -21.39
CA GLU A 42 28.71 -2.78 -22.34
C GLU A 42 28.45 -1.78 -23.48
N GLY A 43 28.71 -0.49 -23.22
CA GLY A 43 28.64 0.58 -24.20
C GLY A 43 27.23 0.83 -24.73
N SER A 44 27.14 1.55 -25.84
CA SER A 44 25.84 1.82 -26.46
C SER A 44 25.28 0.56 -27.12
N LYS A 45 24.13 0.06 -26.62
CA LYS A 45 23.36 -1.00 -27.27
C LYS A 45 23.26 -0.76 -28.79
N PRO A 46 23.43 -1.79 -29.64
CA PRO A 46 23.36 -1.63 -31.09
C PRO A 46 21.98 -1.10 -31.50
N ARG A 47 21.91 -0.33 -32.60
CA ARG A 47 20.66 0.25 -33.12
C ARG A 47 19.53 -0.78 -33.25
N ALA A 48 19.84 -2.04 -33.57
CA ALA A 48 18.88 -3.13 -33.65
C ALA A 48 18.27 -3.51 -32.28
N ALA A 49 19.04 -3.49 -31.20
CA ALA A 49 18.54 -3.74 -29.86
C ALA A 49 17.66 -2.59 -29.36
N ARG A 50 18.08 -1.34 -29.60
CA ARG A 50 17.26 -0.15 -29.29
C ARG A 50 15.91 -0.16 -30.01
N ARG A 51 15.89 -0.52 -31.31
CA ARG A 51 14.64 -0.67 -32.07
C ARG A 51 13.72 -1.75 -31.50
N ARG A 52 14.28 -2.89 -31.08
CA ARG A 52 13.50 -3.97 -30.44
C ARG A 52 12.92 -3.54 -29.09
N GLU A 53 13.68 -2.80 -28.28
CA GLU A 53 13.21 -2.24 -27.01
C GLU A 53 12.10 -1.22 -27.22
N GLU A 54 12.27 -0.27 -28.14
CA GLU A 54 11.23 0.72 -28.49
C GLU A 54 9.95 0.08 -29.06
N GLU A 55 10.07 -0.98 -29.88
CA GLU A 55 8.92 -1.74 -30.39
C GLU A 55 8.22 -2.54 -29.28
N ALA A 56 8.98 -3.10 -28.33
CA ALA A 56 8.43 -3.79 -27.17
C ALA A 56 7.73 -2.81 -26.23
N GLU A 57 8.30 -1.63 -25.97
CA GLU A 57 7.70 -0.56 -25.18
C GLU A 57 6.42 -0.04 -25.84
N LYS A 58 6.44 0.26 -27.15
CA LYS A 58 5.23 0.68 -27.88
C LYS A 58 4.15 -0.39 -27.87
N LYS A 59 4.52 -1.67 -27.98
CA LYS A 59 3.57 -2.79 -27.90
C LYS A 59 3.01 -2.96 -26.49
N ALA A 60 3.83 -2.78 -25.46
CA ALA A 60 3.41 -2.80 -24.06
C ALA A 60 2.48 -1.62 -23.73
N GLU A 61 2.80 -0.40 -24.17
CA GLU A 61 1.95 0.77 -24.01
C GLU A 61 0.62 0.60 -24.75
N ALA A 62 0.64 0.10 -25.99
CA ALA A 62 -0.58 -0.18 -26.75
C ALA A 62 -1.43 -1.28 -26.09
N ALA A 63 -0.81 -2.31 -25.51
CA ALA A 63 -1.52 -3.33 -24.74
C ALA A 63 -2.12 -2.76 -23.44
N ALA A 64 -1.39 -1.89 -22.74
CA ALA A 64 -1.87 -1.22 -21.54
C ALA A 64 -3.07 -0.30 -21.85
N ARG A 65 -2.97 0.54 -22.89
CA ARG A 65 -4.10 1.39 -23.34
C ARG A 65 -5.31 0.56 -23.78
N ARG A 66 -5.10 -0.57 -24.46
CA ARG A 66 -6.21 -1.48 -24.83
C ARG A 66 -6.84 -2.13 -23.60
N ALA A 67 -6.05 -2.52 -22.61
CA ALA A 67 -6.56 -3.09 -21.36
C ALA A 67 -7.36 -2.05 -20.55
N GLU A 68 -6.89 -0.81 -20.49
CA GLU A 68 -7.60 0.29 -19.84
C GLU A 68 -8.93 0.61 -20.55
N ASN A 69 -8.91 0.76 -21.88
CA ASN A 69 -10.14 0.98 -22.66
C ASN A 69 -11.14 -0.15 -22.49
N ARG A 70 -10.67 -1.40 -22.45
CA ARG A 70 -11.53 -2.57 -22.20
C ARG A 70 -12.13 -2.53 -20.81
N ARG A 71 -11.34 -2.17 -19.78
CA ARG A 71 -11.82 -2.03 -18.40
C ARG A 71 -12.89 -0.94 -18.29
N LEU A 72 -12.73 0.18 -19.01
CA LEU A 72 -13.74 1.24 -19.07
C LEU A 72 -15.03 0.76 -19.75
N ALA A 73 -14.91 0.07 -20.90
CA ALA A 73 -16.06 -0.48 -21.60
C ALA A 73 -16.83 -1.52 -20.75
N GLU A 74 -16.12 -2.42 -20.06
CA GLU A 74 -16.74 -3.40 -19.15
C GLU A 74 -17.42 -2.70 -17.95
N ALA A 75 -16.88 -1.58 -17.45
CA ALA A 75 -17.51 -0.79 -16.40
C ALA A 75 -18.78 -0.09 -16.89
N GLU A 76 -18.79 0.43 -18.12
CA GLU A 76 -19.98 1.03 -18.75
C GLU A 76 -21.07 -0.01 -19.04
N GLU A 77 -20.71 -1.19 -19.57
CA GLU A 77 -21.67 -2.28 -19.77
C GLU A 77 -22.25 -2.77 -18.45
N ALA A 78 -21.44 -2.87 -17.39
CA ALA A 78 -21.93 -3.22 -16.06
C ALA A 78 -22.87 -2.14 -15.49
N ALA A 79 -22.62 -0.86 -15.76
CA ALA A 79 -23.50 0.24 -15.37
C ALA A 79 -24.83 0.20 -16.15
N LEU A 80 -24.78 -0.04 -17.46
CA LEU A 80 -25.98 -0.21 -18.30
C LEU A 80 -26.77 -1.46 -17.92
N ALA A 81 -26.11 -2.57 -17.59
CA ALA A 81 -26.76 -3.78 -17.10
C ALA A 81 -27.46 -3.55 -15.76
N LYS A 82 -26.85 -2.78 -14.84
CA LYS A 82 -27.50 -2.36 -13.59
C LYS A 82 -28.70 -1.44 -13.83
N ALA A 83 -28.58 -0.48 -14.75
CA ALA A 83 -29.68 0.41 -15.13
C ALA A 83 -30.83 -0.35 -15.84
N ALA A 84 -30.51 -1.37 -16.63
CA ALA A 84 -31.49 -2.27 -17.25
C ALA A 84 -32.14 -3.22 -16.24
N ALA A 85 -31.40 -3.66 -15.21
CA ALA A 85 -31.95 -4.46 -14.12
C ALA A 85 -32.91 -3.64 -13.25
N SER A 86 -32.59 -2.37 -12.95
CA SER A 86 -33.50 -1.46 -12.24
C SER A 86 -34.73 -1.11 -13.08
N SER A 87 -34.57 -0.88 -14.39
CA SER A 87 -35.71 -0.65 -15.27
C SER A 87 -36.61 -1.89 -15.44
N LYS A 88 -36.07 -3.11 -15.29
CA LYS A 88 -36.86 -4.35 -15.28
C LYS A 88 -37.65 -4.55 -13.98
N THR A 89 -37.16 -4.01 -12.86
CA THR A 89 -37.94 -3.94 -11.61
C THR A 89 -39.03 -2.87 -11.68
N ASP A 90 -38.81 -1.77 -12.39
CA ASP A 90 -39.82 -0.72 -12.62
C ASP A 90 -40.85 -1.12 -13.69
N ALA A 91 -40.43 -1.83 -14.75
CA ALA A 91 -41.30 -2.33 -15.82
C ALA A 91 -42.26 -3.44 -15.34
N ARG A 92 -41.96 -4.15 -14.25
CA ARG A 92 -42.89 -5.10 -13.62
C ARG A 92 -44.11 -4.40 -12.98
N LYS A 93 -44.08 -3.08 -12.76
CA LYS A 93 -45.24 -2.28 -12.32
C LYS A 93 -46.01 -1.61 -13.46
N ALA A 94 -45.47 -1.59 -14.69
CA ALA A 94 -46.07 -0.93 -15.85
C ALA A 94 -46.73 -1.90 -16.84
N ASN A 95 -46.86 -3.20 -16.52
CA ASN A 95 -47.51 -4.17 -17.40
C ASN A 95 -49.04 -4.22 -17.17
N ARG A 96 -49.71 -3.08 -17.32
CA ARG A 96 -51.17 -3.03 -17.44
C ARG A 96 -51.55 -2.05 -18.55
N VAL A 97 -51.98 -2.64 -19.66
CA VAL A 97 -52.63 -2.02 -20.83
C VAL A 97 -51.70 -1.32 -21.83
N ALA A 98 -51.07 -2.12 -22.70
CA ALA A 98 -50.62 -1.64 -24.00
C ALA A 98 -51.83 -1.62 -24.96
N ALA A 99 -52.29 -0.42 -25.32
CA ALA A 99 -53.28 -0.21 -26.37
C ALA A 99 -52.68 -0.51 -27.76
N PRO A 100 -53.48 -0.99 -28.74
CA PRO A 100 -52.97 -1.26 -30.08
C PRO A 100 -52.47 0.03 -30.73
N ALA A 101 -51.27 -0.02 -31.32
CA ALA A 101 -50.66 1.12 -32.00
C ALA A 101 -51.58 1.62 -33.11
N ALA A 102 -52.01 2.88 -32.98
CA ALA A 102 -52.78 3.58 -34.01
C ALA A 102 -51.97 3.56 -35.31
N LYS A 103 -52.63 3.26 -36.43
CA LYS A 103 -52.00 3.27 -37.75
C LYS A 103 -51.76 4.73 -38.13
N VAL A 104 -50.53 5.20 -37.88
CA VAL A 104 -50.06 6.56 -38.15
C VAL A 104 -49.93 6.74 -39.65
N THR A 105 -50.51 7.81 -40.19
CA THR A 105 -50.40 8.16 -41.60
C THR A 105 -49.01 8.77 -41.91
N GLU A 106 -48.52 8.68 -43.15
CA GLU A 106 -47.16 9.14 -43.51
C GLU A 106 -46.92 10.64 -43.18
N ALA A 107 -47.95 11.47 -43.34
CA ALA A 107 -47.90 12.88 -42.96
C ALA A 107 -47.69 13.09 -41.45
N GLU A 108 -48.28 12.23 -40.62
CA GLU A 108 -48.16 12.29 -39.17
C GLU A 108 -46.78 11.77 -38.69
N LEU A 109 -46.18 10.82 -39.41
CA LEU A 109 -44.79 10.39 -39.19
C LEU A 109 -43.77 11.49 -39.48
N LEU A 110 -43.99 12.29 -40.54
CA LEU A 110 -43.11 13.42 -40.86
C LEU A 110 -43.22 14.53 -39.82
N ARG A 111 -44.43 14.92 -39.41
CA ARG A 111 -44.62 15.92 -38.34
C ARG A 111 -43.99 15.47 -37.03
N ARG A 112 -44.17 14.20 -36.65
CA ARG A 112 -43.54 13.64 -35.46
C ARG A 112 -42.01 13.63 -35.56
N ARG A 113 -41.43 13.33 -36.72
CA ARG A 113 -39.97 13.38 -36.93
C ARG A 113 -39.43 14.81 -36.84
N GLU A 114 -40.16 15.79 -37.37
CA GLU A 114 -39.78 17.20 -37.27
C GLU A 114 -39.86 17.71 -35.83
N GLU A 115 -40.92 17.34 -35.10
CA GLU A 115 -41.10 17.65 -33.67
C GLU A 115 -40.02 16.99 -32.80
N GLU A 116 -39.69 15.72 -33.05
CA GLU A 116 -38.60 15.00 -32.37
C GLU A 116 -37.25 15.66 -32.67
N ARG A 117 -36.99 16.08 -33.91
CA ARG A 117 -35.76 16.79 -34.29
C ARG A 117 -35.64 18.13 -33.58
N LEU A 118 -36.73 18.90 -33.54
CA LEU A 118 -36.77 20.20 -32.84
C LEU A 118 -36.58 20.03 -31.33
N ARG A 119 -37.16 18.96 -30.76
CA ARG A 119 -36.98 18.62 -29.34
C ARG A 119 -35.54 18.24 -29.04
N LEU A 120 -34.92 17.43 -29.90
CA LEU A 120 -33.52 17.03 -29.76
C LEU A 120 -32.57 18.23 -29.86
N GLU A 121 -32.86 19.19 -30.75
CA GLU A 121 -32.10 20.44 -30.87
C GLU A 121 -32.26 21.32 -29.62
N ARG A 122 -33.47 21.46 -29.10
CA ARG A 122 -33.73 22.19 -27.84
C ARG A 122 -33.06 21.54 -26.64
N ASP A 123 -33.09 20.20 -26.55
CA ASP A 123 -32.45 19.45 -25.49
C ASP A 123 -30.91 19.52 -25.62
N ALA A 124 -30.37 19.52 -26.85
CA ALA A 124 -28.95 19.74 -27.13
C ALA A 124 -28.49 21.16 -26.78
N GLU A 125 -29.30 22.19 -27.08
CA GLU A 125 -29.03 23.57 -26.69
C GLU A 125 -29.08 23.74 -25.17
N ALA A 126 -30.06 23.12 -24.50
CA ALA A 126 -30.15 23.10 -23.05
C ALA A 126 -28.96 22.35 -22.41
N ALA A 127 -28.52 21.24 -23.00
CA ALA A 127 -27.33 20.52 -22.58
C ALA A 127 -26.06 21.35 -22.77
N ARG A 128 -25.92 22.06 -23.90
CA ARG A 128 -24.81 22.98 -24.16
C ARG A 128 -24.78 24.15 -23.17
N LYS A 129 -25.95 24.71 -22.83
CA LYS A 129 -26.07 25.76 -21.80
C LYS A 129 -25.75 25.25 -20.39
N ARG A 130 -26.14 24.01 -20.05
CA ARG A 130 -25.76 23.37 -18.78
C ARG A 130 -24.26 23.09 -18.71
N ALA A 131 -23.67 22.56 -19.78
CA ALA A 131 -22.24 22.31 -19.86
C ALA A 131 -21.42 23.62 -19.72
N ALA A 132 -21.88 24.71 -20.35
CA ALA A 132 -21.25 26.03 -20.21
C ALA A 132 -21.32 26.59 -18.77
N ARG A 133 -22.41 26.33 -18.03
CA ARG A 133 -22.52 26.72 -16.62
C ARG A 133 -21.63 25.87 -15.71
N VAL A 134 -21.57 24.57 -15.96
CA VAL A 134 -20.71 23.66 -15.19
C VAL A 134 -19.23 23.99 -15.43
N SER A 135 -18.83 24.31 -16.66
CA SER A 135 -17.44 24.74 -16.92
C SER A 135 -17.08 26.04 -16.19
N GLU A 136 -18.02 26.98 -16.06
CA GLU A 136 -17.81 28.23 -15.32
C GLU A 136 -17.70 27.98 -13.81
N GLU A 137 -18.48 27.04 -13.27
CA GLU A 137 -18.43 26.62 -11.86
C GLU A 137 -17.14 25.85 -11.53
N GLU A 138 -16.69 24.93 -12.39
CA GLU A 138 -15.44 24.19 -12.24
C GLU A 138 -14.20 25.11 -12.31
N GLU A 139 -14.21 26.11 -13.21
CA GLU A 139 -13.16 27.13 -13.27
C GLU A 139 -13.16 28.00 -12.01
N TYR A 140 -14.33 28.38 -11.51
CA TYR A 140 -14.47 29.13 -10.27
C TYR A 140 -14.00 28.32 -9.05
N GLU A 141 -14.40 27.05 -8.94
CA GLU A 141 -13.94 26.14 -7.89
C GLU A 141 -12.41 25.97 -7.93
N ARG A 142 -11.79 25.89 -9.10
CA ARG A 142 -10.32 25.81 -9.22
C ARG A 142 -9.63 27.07 -8.70
N VAL A 143 -10.23 28.25 -8.90
CA VAL A 143 -9.65 29.53 -8.46
C VAL A 143 -9.92 29.79 -6.97
N VAL A 144 -11.06 29.35 -6.44
CA VAL A 144 -11.44 29.58 -5.03
C VAL A 144 -10.92 28.50 -4.10
N VAL A 145 -10.94 27.23 -4.54
CA VAL A 145 -10.40 26.09 -3.80
C VAL A 145 -8.95 25.88 -4.21
N VAL A 146 -8.11 26.88 -3.97
CA VAL A 146 -6.66 26.66 -3.98
C VAL A 146 -6.33 25.96 -2.66
N PRO A 147 -5.98 24.67 -2.65
CA PRO A 147 -5.65 23.96 -1.42
C PRO A 147 -4.43 24.63 -0.77
N ASN A 148 -4.55 24.92 0.53
CA ASN A 148 -3.47 25.52 1.29
C ASN A 148 -2.44 24.43 1.64
N THR A 149 -1.48 24.23 0.74
CA THR A 149 -0.41 23.24 0.86
C THR A 149 0.52 23.47 2.05
N ASN A 150 0.44 24.62 2.74
CA ASN A 150 1.23 24.87 3.95
C ASN A 150 0.77 24.05 5.17
N ARG A 151 -0.39 23.37 5.09
CA ARG A 151 -0.96 22.60 6.21
C ARG A 151 -1.17 21.11 5.89
N ASP A 152 -0.75 20.66 4.71
CA ASP A 152 -0.82 19.26 4.31
C ASP A 152 0.45 18.51 4.75
N ASP A 153 0.42 17.91 5.93
CA ASP A 153 1.49 17.05 6.46
C ASP A 153 1.64 15.72 5.70
N SER A 154 0.78 15.47 4.70
CA SER A 154 0.82 14.29 3.83
C SER A 154 1.88 14.40 2.73
N ILE A 155 2.31 15.61 2.40
CA ILE A 155 3.33 15.85 1.38
C ILE A 155 4.68 15.90 2.07
N VAL A 156 5.43 14.80 1.95
CA VAL A 156 6.80 14.72 2.45
C VAL A 156 7.73 15.39 1.43
N GLU A 157 7.93 16.69 1.58
CA GLU A 157 8.93 17.41 0.78
C GLU A 157 10.35 17.06 1.28
N ALA A 158 11.22 16.67 0.35
CA ALA A 158 12.63 16.44 0.63
C ALA A 158 13.48 17.05 -0.49
N SER A 159 14.35 17.97 -0.11
CA SER A 159 15.18 18.74 -1.06
C SER A 159 16.51 18.03 -1.40
N SER A 160 16.89 17.04 -0.60
CA SER A 160 18.12 16.26 -0.76
C SER A 160 17.86 14.76 -0.60
N VAL A 161 18.71 13.94 -1.22
CA VAL A 161 18.62 12.47 -1.14
C VAL A 161 18.71 11.97 0.31
N GLY A 162 19.54 12.60 1.13
CA GLY A 162 19.66 12.25 2.56
C GLY A 162 18.39 12.55 3.36
N GLU A 163 17.74 13.67 3.06
CA GLU A 163 16.48 14.07 3.70
C GLU A 163 15.32 13.17 3.28
N ALA A 164 15.27 12.77 2.01
CA ALA A 164 14.26 11.83 1.50
C ALA A 164 14.34 10.47 2.21
N ILE A 165 15.55 9.93 2.38
CA ILE A 165 15.78 8.66 3.08
C ILE A 165 15.35 8.76 4.55
N ALA A 166 15.70 9.85 5.23
CA ALA A 166 15.32 10.05 6.62
C ALA A 166 13.80 10.06 6.80
N ARG A 167 13.08 10.83 5.96
CA ARG A 167 11.63 10.95 6.05
C ARG A 167 10.90 9.64 5.71
N MET A 168 11.37 8.89 4.70
CA MET A 168 10.82 7.56 4.38
C MET A 168 11.05 6.54 5.51
N SER A 169 12.16 6.66 6.26
CA SER A 169 12.42 5.80 7.42
C SER A 169 11.43 6.04 8.57
N LEU A 170 10.95 7.27 8.77
CA LEU A 170 9.95 7.59 9.78
C LEU A 170 8.57 7.01 9.42
N VAL A 171 8.15 7.12 8.15
CA VAL A 171 6.86 6.59 7.67
C VAL A 171 6.80 5.06 7.75
N ASN A 172 7.91 4.37 7.51
CA ASN A 172 7.98 2.90 7.65
C ASN A 172 7.96 2.39 9.11
N SER A 173 7.99 3.29 10.10
CA SER A 173 8.00 2.94 11.53
C SER A 173 6.61 2.67 12.13
N GLU A 174 5.53 2.89 11.37
CA GLU A 174 4.15 2.89 11.87
C GLU A 174 3.38 1.55 11.65
N SER A 175 4.09 0.43 11.47
CA SER A 175 3.50 -0.93 11.43
C SER A 175 3.96 -1.76 12.65
N PRO A 176 3.10 -2.62 13.24
CA PRO A 176 2.78 -2.62 14.66
C PRO A 176 3.88 -3.19 15.55
N LEU A 177 4.09 -2.48 16.65
CA LEU A 177 4.92 -2.82 17.81
C LEU A 177 6.43 -2.77 17.55
N PRO A 178 7.17 -1.86 18.21
CA PRO A 178 8.62 -1.91 18.18
C PRO A 178 9.05 -3.23 18.79
N ALA A 179 9.82 -4.02 18.05
CA ALA A 179 10.50 -5.19 18.58
C ALA A 179 11.13 -4.83 19.93
N ASP A 180 10.58 -5.39 21.01
CA ASP A 180 10.83 -4.96 22.38
C ASP A 180 12.34 -4.96 22.67
N ARG A 181 12.86 -3.73 22.81
CA ARG A 181 14.26 -3.37 22.96
C ARG A 181 14.87 -3.86 24.29
N HIS A 182 14.13 -4.59 25.13
CA HIS A 182 14.53 -4.94 26.48
C HIS A 182 14.77 -6.44 26.66
N PRO A 183 16.01 -6.93 26.44
CA PRO A 183 16.38 -8.31 26.79
C PRO A 183 16.10 -8.63 28.27
N GLU A 184 16.23 -7.64 29.17
CA GLU A 184 15.93 -7.78 30.59
C GLU A 184 14.45 -8.06 30.91
N ARG A 185 13.53 -7.51 30.11
CA ARG A 185 12.08 -7.77 30.26
C ARG A 185 11.72 -9.14 29.70
N ARG A 186 12.32 -9.52 28.57
CA ARG A 186 12.18 -10.87 27.99
C ARG A 186 12.71 -11.95 28.91
N LEU A 187 13.83 -11.73 29.61
CA LEU A 187 14.39 -12.65 30.61
C LEU A 187 13.39 -12.95 31.73
N LYS A 188 12.77 -11.92 32.31
CA LYS A 188 11.78 -12.10 33.38
C LYS A 188 10.48 -12.74 32.88
N ALA A 189 10.01 -12.34 31.70
CA ALA A 189 8.80 -12.90 31.10
C ALA A 189 8.96 -14.37 30.70
N SER A 190 10.06 -14.72 30.01
CA SER A 190 10.38 -16.10 29.63
C SER A 190 10.62 -16.98 30.85
N PHE A 191 11.32 -16.49 31.87
CA PHE A 191 11.50 -17.23 33.12
C PHE A 191 10.16 -17.50 33.81
N LYS A 192 9.26 -16.52 33.88
CA LYS A 192 7.94 -16.69 34.50
C LYS A 192 7.07 -17.71 33.74
N ALA A 193 7.07 -17.65 32.40
CA ALA A 193 6.36 -18.62 31.57
C ALA A 193 6.91 -20.04 31.77
N PHE A 194 8.23 -20.18 31.88
CA PHE A 194 8.89 -21.46 32.15
C PHE A 194 8.63 -21.96 33.59
N GLU A 195 8.61 -21.06 34.58
CA GLU A 195 8.26 -21.39 35.98
C GLU A 195 6.82 -21.92 36.05
N GLU A 196 5.86 -21.30 35.39
CA GLU A 196 4.46 -21.74 35.41
C GLU A 196 4.24 -23.09 34.70
N ALA A 197 4.99 -23.39 33.64
CA ALA A 197 4.90 -24.65 32.92
C ALA A 197 5.61 -25.83 33.65
N GLU A 198 6.77 -25.58 34.25
CA GLU A 198 7.61 -26.63 34.85
C GLU A 198 7.34 -26.87 36.34
N LEU A 199 6.78 -25.89 37.05
CA LEU A 199 6.41 -26.03 38.47
C LEU A 199 5.37 -27.12 38.75
N PRO A 200 4.30 -27.33 37.95
CA PRO A 200 3.40 -28.48 38.16
C PRO A 200 4.09 -29.82 37.86
N ARG A 201 4.88 -29.91 36.78
CA ARG A 201 5.63 -31.14 36.43
C ARG A 201 6.59 -31.57 37.54
N LEU A 202 7.36 -30.62 38.07
CA LEU A 202 8.31 -30.89 39.15
C LEU A 202 7.64 -31.30 40.47
N LYS A 203 6.42 -30.80 40.74
CA LYS A 203 5.64 -31.18 41.92
C LYS A 203 5.11 -32.61 41.81
N GLU A 204 4.75 -33.05 40.61
CA GLU A 204 4.33 -34.43 40.33
C GLU A 204 5.51 -35.41 40.40
N GLU A 205 6.66 -35.05 39.82
CA GLU A 205 7.85 -35.92 39.80
C GLU A 205 8.49 -36.10 41.18
N LYS A 206 8.52 -35.04 41.99
CA LYS A 206 9.19 -35.05 43.30
C LYS A 206 8.31 -34.38 44.35
N PRO A 207 7.25 -35.03 44.85
CA PRO A 207 6.43 -34.47 45.92
C PRO A 207 7.26 -34.31 47.21
N GLY A 208 7.04 -33.22 47.95
CA GLY A 208 7.63 -32.99 49.28
C GLY A 208 8.81 -32.02 49.35
N LEU A 209 9.18 -31.36 48.24
CA LEU A 209 10.21 -30.33 48.24
C LEU A 209 9.62 -28.94 48.59
N THR A 210 10.42 -28.05 49.17
CA THR A 210 9.97 -26.68 49.44
C THR A 210 9.88 -25.87 48.15
N LEU A 211 8.93 -24.93 48.03
CA LEU A 211 8.79 -24.06 46.86
C LEU A 211 10.10 -23.38 46.43
N LYS A 212 10.93 -22.96 47.40
CA LYS A 212 12.25 -22.38 47.13
C LYS A 212 13.17 -23.34 46.38
N GLN A 213 13.19 -24.62 46.78
CA GLN A 213 14.04 -25.64 46.16
C GLN A 213 13.56 -25.99 44.75
N TYR A 214 12.25 -26.03 44.51
CA TYR A 214 11.71 -26.15 43.15
C TYR A 214 12.14 -24.97 42.28
N LYS A 215 12.04 -23.72 42.78
CA LYS A 215 12.49 -22.53 42.05
C LYS A 215 13.99 -22.57 41.71
N ASP A 216 14.84 -23.02 42.64
CA ASP A 216 16.28 -23.18 42.40
C ASP A 216 16.57 -24.24 41.32
N MET A 217 15.77 -25.32 41.26
CA MET A 217 15.89 -26.36 40.25
C MET A 217 15.39 -25.89 38.88
N ILE A 218 14.23 -25.21 38.84
CA ILE A 218 13.67 -24.57 37.65
C ILE A 218 14.65 -23.54 37.10
N TRP A 219 15.29 -22.72 37.95
CA TRP A 219 16.31 -21.76 37.51
C TRP A 219 17.53 -22.42 36.86
N LYS A 220 17.97 -23.57 37.37
CA LYS A 220 19.08 -24.35 36.77
C LYS A 220 18.69 -24.96 35.41
N LEU A 221 17.47 -25.48 35.31
CA LEU A 221 16.93 -26.01 34.05
C LEU A 221 16.75 -24.88 33.03
N TRP A 222 16.21 -23.75 33.45
CA TRP A 222 15.99 -22.58 32.60
C TRP A 222 17.28 -22.00 32.03
N LYS A 223 18.36 -21.93 32.82
CA LYS A 223 19.68 -21.51 32.31
C LYS A 223 20.18 -22.37 31.15
N LYS A 224 19.81 -23.65 31.09
CA LYS A 224 20.15 -24.59 30.02
C LYS A 224 19.07 -24.71 28.95
N SER A 225 17.88 -24.18 29.20
CA SER A 225 16.74 -24.28 28.29
C SER A 225 16.96 -23.41 27.04
N PRO A 226 16.48 -23.84 25.86
CA PRO A 226 16.40 -22.99 24.67
C PRO A 226 15.51 -21.75 24.87
N ASP A 227 14.62 -21.76 25.87
CA ASP A 227 13.72 -20.63 26.16
C ASP A 227 14.40 -19.45 26.87
N ASN A 228 15.68 -19.60 27.24
CA ASN A 228 16.47 -18.50 27.76
C ASN A 228 16.94 -17.60 26.60
N PRO A 229 16.48 -16.35 26.50
CA PRO A 229 16.87 -15.44 25.42
C PRO A 229 18.37 -15.12 25.39
N LEU A 230 19.12 -15.39 26.48
CA LEU A 230 20.59 -15.27 26.50
C LEU A 230 21.27 -16.40 25.72
N ASN A 231 20.71 -17.61 25.70
CA ASN A 231 21.25 -18.72 24.93
C ASN A 231 20.96 -18.56 23.43
N LYS A 232 19.86 -17.87 23.09
CA LYS A 232 19.47 -17.56 21.70
C LYS A 232 20.22 -16.37 21.09
N ALA A 233 20.86 -15.53 21.91
CA ALA A 233 21.65 -14.39 21.44
C ALA A 233 23.14 -14.70 21.27
N ALA A 234 23.57 -15.91 21.65
CA ALA A 234 24.96 -16.37 21.57
C ALA A 234 25.24 -17.31 20.38
N GLU A 235 24.21 -17.62 19.59
CA GLU A 235 24.26 -18.36 18.32
C GLU A 235 24.04 -17.38 17.16
#